data_AF-A0A1B6MA59-F1
#
_entry.id   AF-A0A1B6MA59-F1
#
_cell.length_a   1.000
_cell.length_b   1.000
_cell.length_c   1.000
_cell.angle_alpha   90.00
_cell.angle_beta   90.00
_cell.angle_gamma   90.00
#
_symmetry.space_group_name_H-M   'P 1'
#
loop_
_entity.id
_entity.type
_entity.pdbx_description
1 polymer ?
#
loop_
_entity_poly.entity_id
_entity_poly.type
_entity_poly.pdbx_seq_one_letter_code
_entity_poly.pdbx_strand_id
1 'polypeptide(L)'
;AWNLLSVEEDHLLPIVHKIWSPLVNRFQASLTRPLVIHRAFVLLSTLGNTAKDFIRGRTLKQVLPSVCKILQDSASQSLLKDTGSGYRLTQLYKLQRVLLGGLGQLALDLTVQERQVYDILEAAKHYLSIRQPALLQDLCRGLYQQLATRHKDLVWLQLTSVWSPVSELKPPSTEFSAMRLDTCCSETSEFMKNVSELLQAIDD
;
A
#
# COMPACT_ATOMS: atom_id res chain seq x y z
N ALA A 1 -21.56 -28.35 16.36
CA ALA A 1 -21.27 -26.92 16.13
C ALA A 1 -21.17 -26.66 14.62
N TRP A 2 -22.29 -26.77 13.89
CA TRP A 2 -22.32 -26.70 12.41
C TRP A 2 -23.14 -25.51 11.86
N ASN A 3 -23.62 -24.61 12.73
CA ASN A 3 -24.59 -23.57 12.35
C ASN A 3 -24.00 -22.16 12.17
N LEU A 4 -22.67 -21.96 12.31
CA LEU A 4 -22.07 -20.63 12.10
C LEU A 4 -21.69 -20.37 10.63
N LEU A 5 -21.19 -21.39 9.92
CA LEU A 5 -20.80 -21.27 8.51
C LEU A 5 -22.01 -20.99 7.60
N SER A 6 -23.19 -21.56 7.90
CA SER A 6 -24.38 -21.40 7.07
C SER A 6 -24.94 -19.97 7.09
N VAL A 7 -24.89 -19.28 8.23
CA VAL A 7 -25.44 -17.91 8.35
C VAL A 7 -24.56 -16.89 7.61
N GLU A 8 -23.24 -17.06 7.64
CA GLU A 8 -22.31 -16.23 6.85
C GLU A 8 -22.46 -16.49 5.35
N GLU A 9 -22.58 -17.74 4.91
CA GLU A 9 -22.79 -18.07 3.50
C GLU A 9 -24.17 -17.60 2.98
N ASP A 10 -25.24 -17.78 3.75
CA ASP A 10 -26.62 -17.55 3.27
C ASP A 10 -26.99 -16.05 3.20
N HIS A 11 -26.35 -15.18 3.98
CA HIS A 11 -26.68 -13.75 4.02
C HIS A 11 -25.59 -12.83 3.49
N LEU A 12 -24.31 -13.07 3.81
CA LEU A 12 -23.22 -12.18 3.41
C LEU A 12 -22.91 -12.34 1.92
N LEU A 13 -22.88 -13.58 1.42
CA LEU A 13 -22.52 -13.88 0.04
C LEU A 13 -23.49 -13.23 -0.97
N PRO A 14 -24.84 -13.33 -0.82
CA PRO A 14 -25.76 -12.67 -1.75
C PRO A 14 -25.64 -11.14 -1.74
N ILE A 15 -25.38 -10.54 -0.57
CA ILE A 15 -25.18 -9.10 -0.43
C ILE A 15 -23.89 -8.68 -1.15
N VAL A 16 -22.79 -9.38 -0.89
CA VAL A 16 -21.49 -9.14 -1.55
C VAL A 16 -21.64 -9.26 -3.06
N HIS A 17 -22.32 -10.29 -3.58
CA HIS A 17 -22.54 -10.45 -5.01
C HIS A 17 -23.32 -9.29 -5.63
N LYS A 18 -24.37 -8.81 -4.99
CA LYS A 18 -25.17 -7.66 -5.46
C LYS A 18 -24.38 -6.36 -5.45
N ILE A 19 -23.55 -6.14 -4.43
CA ILE A 19 -22.77 -4.90 -4.26
C ILE A 19 -21.53 -4.89 -5.16
N TRP A 20 -20.96 -6.05 -5.49
CA TRP A 20 -19.63 -6.14 -6.09
C TRP A 20 -19.47 -5.38 -7.40
N SER A 21 -20.33 -5.64 -8.39
CA SER A 21 -20.21 -5.00 -9.71
C SER A 21 -20.34 -3.48 -9.63
N PRO A 22 -21.37 -2.92 -8.95
CA PRO A 22 -21.46 -1.48 -8.70
C PRO A 22 -20.24 -0.89 -7.97
N LEU A 23 -19.65 -1.64 -7.03
CA LEU A 23 -18.48 -1.24 -6.25
C LEU A 23 -17.21 -1.18 -7.10
N VAL A 24 -16.90 -2.24 -7.85
CA VAL A 24 -15.70 -2.30 -8.72
C VAL A 24 -15.73 -1.18 -9.76
N ASN A 25 -16.90 -0.87 -10.31
CA ASN A 25 -17.05 0.22 -11.28
C ASN A 25 -16.66 1.59 -10.70
N ARG A 26 -16.64 1.76 -9.36
CA ARG A 26 -16.16 3.00 -8.72
C ARG A 26 -14.65 3.12 -8.67
N PHE A 27 -13.90 2.05 -8.93
CA PHE A 27 -12.43 2.11 -8.97
C PHE A 27 -11.89 2.42 -10.38
N GLN A 28 -12.76 2.75 -11.34
CA GLN A 28 -12.37 3.27 -12.64
C GLN A 28 -11.88 4.71 -12.50
N ALA A 29 -10.59 4.87 -12.19
CA ALA A 29 -9.97 6.13 -11.80
C ALA A 29 -10.16 7.28 -12.81
N SER A 30 -10.09 6.98 -14.10
CA SER A 30 -10.28 7.98 -15.17
C SER A 30 -11.71 8.51 -15.28
N LEU A 31 -12.69 7.77 -14.75
CA LEU A 31 -14.12 8.09 -14.88
C LEU A 31 -14.77 8.47 -13.55
N THR A 32 -14.06 8.29 -12.42
CA THR A 32 -14.65 8.40 -11.09
C THR A 32 -14.00 9.50 -10.27
N ARG A 33 -14.84 10.40 -9.73
CA ARG A 33 -14.40 11.48 -8.85
C ARG A 33 -13.72 10.92 -7.59
N PRO A 34 -12.62 11.53 -7.08
CA PRO A 34 -11.88 11.01 -5.93
C PRO A 34 -12.73 10.73 -4.69
N LEU A 35 -13.74 11.57 -4.41
CA LEU A 35 -14.68 11.36 -3.30
C LEU A 35 -15.43 10.03 -3.39
N VAL A 36 -15.84 9.62 -4.59
CA VAL A 36 -16.59 8.38 -4.80
C VAL A 36 -15.66 7.18 -4.60
N ILE A 37 -14.44 7.24 -5.12
CA ILE A 37 -13.41 6.21 -4.89
C ILE A 37 -13.10 6.08 -3.40
N HIS A 38 -12.97 7.20 -2.69
CA HIS A 38 -12.74 7.22 -1.25
C HIS A 38 -13.84 6.45 -0.51
N ARG A 39 -15.12 6.72 -0.80
CA ARG A 39 -16.24 6.02 -0.15
C ARG A 39 -16.29 4.54 -0.55
N ALA A 40 -15.99 4.22 -1.80
CA ALA A 40 -15.87 2.85 -2.27
C ALA A 40 -14.75 2.07 -1.55
N PHE A 41 -13.61 2.70 -1.30
CA PHE A 41 -12.50 2.09 -0.57
C PHE A 41 -12.82 1.85 0.90
N VAL A 42 -13.51 2.78 1.55
CA VAL A 42 -14.00 2.57 2.93
C VAL A 42 -14.95 1.38 2.99
N LEU A 43 -15.90 1.28 2.06
CA LEU A 43 -16.80 0.13 1.97
C LEU A 43 -16.04 -1.17 1.71
N LEU A 44 -15.07 -1.16 0.79
CA LEU A 44 -14.22 -2.32 0.50
C LEU A 44 -13.45 -2.76 1.74
N SER A 45 -12.95 -1.83 2.54
CA SER A 45 -12.24 -2.11 3.79
C SER A 45 -13.16 -2.79 4.81
N THR A 46 -14.40 -2.30 4.95
CA THR A 46 -15.41 -2.96 5.78
C THR A 46 -15.69 -4.38 5.28
N LEU A 47 -15.86 -4.57 3.97
CA LEU A 47 -16.10 -5.89 3.37
C LEU A 47 -14.89 -6.82 3.51
N GLY A 48 -13.67 -6.30 3.46
CA GLY A 48 -12.44 -7.08 3.65
C GLY A 48 -12.37 -7.65 5.06
N ASN A 49 -12.67 -6.84 6.06
CA ASN A 49 -12.69 -7.26 7.46
C ASN A 49 -13.81 -8.28 7.75
N THR A 50 -15.00 -8.12 7.15
CA THR A 50 -16.15 -9.01 7.43
C THR A 50 -16.21 -10.25 6.54
N ALA A 51 -15.92 -10.14 5.24
CA ALA A 51 -16.07 -11.20 4.26
C ALA A 51 -14.75 -11.88 3.87
N LYS A 52 -13.58 -11.30 4.22
CA LYS A 52 -12.25 -11.91 4.09
C LYS A 52 -12.04 -12.64 2.75
N ASP A 53 -11.87 -13.97 2.78
CA ASP A 53 -11.55 -14.80 1.63
C ASP A 53 -12.63 -14.76 0.52
N PHE A 54 -13.90 -14.50 0.86
CA PHE A 54 -14.98 -14.43 -0.14
C PHE A 54 -14.76 -13.34 -1.19
N ILE A 55 -14.15 -12.21 -0.81
CA ILE A 55 -13.86 -11.12 -1.74
C ILE A 55 -12.41 -11.09 -2.19
N ARG A 56 -11.50 -11.79 -1.51
CA ARG A 56 -10.05 -11.74 -1.75
C ARG A 56 -9.69 -11.85 -3.23
N GLY A 57 -10.05 -12.96 -3.87
CA GLY A 57 -9.68 -13.19 -5.27
C GLY A 57 -10.21 -12.13 -6.24
N ARG A 58 -11.42 -11.61 -5.98
CA ARG A 58 -12.03 -10.57 -6.81
C ARG A 58 -11.40 -9.21 -6.55
N THR A 59 -11.10 -8.86 -5.30
CA THR A 59 -10.41 -7.63 -4.91
C THR A 59 -9.04 -7.57 -5.57
N LEU A 60 -8.25 -8.64 -5.45
CA LEU A 60 -6.91 -8.71 -6.02
C LEU A 60 -6.91 -8.57 -7.55
N LYS A 61 -7.90 -9.18 -8.22
CA LYS A 61 -7.98 -9.14 -9.69
C LYS A 61 -8.59 -7.86 -10.24
N GLN A 62 -9.61 -7.30 -9.58
CA GLN A 62 -10.47 -6.28 -10.18
C GLN A 62 -10.32 -4.88 -9.55
N VAL A 63 -9.76 -4.79 -8.33
CA VAL A 63 -9.71 -3.52 -7.58
C VAL A 63 -8.28 -3.10 -7.27
N LEU A 64 -7.45 -4.02 -6.77
CA LEU A 64 -6.09 -3.71 -6.34
C LEU A 64 -5.25 -3.01 -7.42
N PRO A 65 -5.25 -3.46 -8.70
CA PRO A 65 -4.47 -2.79 -9.75
C PRO A 65 -4.86 -1.31 -9.92
N SER A 66 -6.15 -1.01 -9.81
CA SER A 66 -6.65 0.36 -9.89
C SER A 66 -6.24 1.19 -8.68
N VAL A 67 -6.28 0.62 -7.47
CA VAL A 67 -5.83 1.31 -6.25
C VAL A 67 -4.33 1.63 -6.32
N CYS A 68 -3.50 0.66 -6.72
CA CYS A 68 -2.07 0.86 -6.93
C CYS A 68 -1.81 1.97 -7.97
N LYS A 69 -2.50 1.93 -9.11
CA LYS A 69 -2.37 2.95 -10.14
C LYS A 69 -2.76 4.35 -9.64
N ILE A 70 -3.85 4.47 -8.89
CA ILE A 70 -4.26 5.76 -8.29
C ILE A 70 -3.17 6.32 -7.39
N LEU A 71 -2.58 5.49 -6.52
CA LEU A 71 -1.49 5.92 -5.63
C LEU A 71 -0.29 6.41 -6.43
N GLN A 72 0.13 5.66 -7.45
CA GLN A 72 1.25 6.02 -8.33
C GLN A 72 0.99 7.35 -9.07
N ASP A 73 -0.15 7.45 -9.75
CA ASP A 73 -0.51 8.63 -10.55
C ASP A 73 -0.63 9.89 -9.69
N SER A 74 -1.21 9.75 -8.48
CA SER A 74 -1.44 10.88 -7.58
C SER A 74 -0.21 11.33 -6.80
N ALA A 75 0.84 10.50 -6.66
CA ALA A 75 2.05 10.85 -5.90
C ALA A 75 2.76 12.09 -6.45
N SER A 76 2.77 12.25 -7.78
CA SER A 76 3.33 13.44 -8.43
C SER A 76 2.54 14.72 -8.11
N GLN A 77 1.23 14.61 -7.87
CA GLN A 77 0.35 15.76 -7.61
C GLN A 77 0.48 16.29 -6.18
N SER A 78 0.89 15.43 -5.23
CA SER A 78 1.15 15.82 -3.85
C SER A 78 2.58 16.32 -3.61
N LEU A 79 3.49 16.14 -4.56
CA LEU A 79 4.89 16.51 -4.44
C LEU A 79 5.04 18.02 -4.18
N LEU A 80 5.85 18.38 -3.17
CA LEU A 80 6.10 19.76 -2.73
C LEU A 80 4.82 20.51 -2.30
N LYS A 81 3.74 19.80 -1.92
CA LYS A 81 2.48 20.39 -1.41
C LYS A 81 2.37 20.26 0.11
N ASP A 82 3.32 20.87 0.81
CA ASP A 82 3.50 20.77 2.26
C ASP A 82 2.44 21.54 3.09
N THR A 83 2.77 21.80 4.36
CA THR A 83 1.95 22.55 5.31
C THR A 83 1.59 23.94 4.79
N GLY A 84 0.29 24.22 4.71
CA GLY A 84 -0.25 25.48 4.21
C GLY A 84 -0.72 25.43 2.75
N SER A 85 -0.35 24.38 2.00
CA SER A 85 -0.85 24.20 0.64
C SER A 85 -2.37 23.94 0.61
N GLY A 86 -3.09 24.68 -0.25
CA GLY A 86 -4.52 24.45 -0.54
C GLY A 86 -4.80 23.02 -1.07
N TYR A 87 -3.76 22.31 -1.54
CA TYR A 87 -3.84 20.90 -1.92
C TYR A 87 -4.45 20.02 -0.83
N ARG A 88 -4.19 20.32 0.45
CA ARG A 88 -4.69 19.52 1.60
C ARG A 88 -6.22 19.55 1.74
N LEU A 89 -6.87 20.53 1.12
CA LEU A 89 -8.33 20.66 1.10
C LEU A 89 -8.97 19.87 -0.05
N THR A 90 -8.17 19.41 -1.01
CA THR A 90 -8.65 18.69 -2.20
C THR A 90 -9.19 17.30 -1.87
N GLN A 91 -10.09 16.82 -2.72
CA GLN A 91 -10.61 15.45 -2.60
C GLN A 91 -9.56 14.39 -2.95
N LEU A 92 -8.59 14.73 -3.80
CA LEU A 92 -7.51 13.81 -4.14
C LEU A 92 -6.59 13.57 -2.94
N TYR A 93 -6.21 14.62 -2.20
CA TYR A 93 -5.43 14.47 -0.98
C TYR A 93 -6.15 13.59 0.06
N LYS A 94 -7.47 13.79 0.23
CA LYS A 94 -8.29 12.96 1.12
C LYS A 94 -8.32 11.49 0.66
N LEU A 95 -8.39 11.25 -0.64
CA LEU A 95 -8.31 9.91 -1.21
C LEU A 95 -6.95 9.26 -0.93
N GLN A 96 -5.83 9.94 -1.22
CA GLN A 96 -4.48 9.44 -0.93
C GLN A 96 -4.33 9.03 0.54
N ARG A 97 -4.79 9.88 1.47
CA ARG A 97 -4.77 9.58 2.90
C ARG A 97 -5.52 8.30 3.24
N VAL A 98 -6.73 8.14 2.72
CA VAL A 98 -7.56 6.96 3.00
C VAL A 98 -6.95 5.70 2.40
N LEU A 99 -6.38 5.78 1.20
CA LEU A 99 -5.71 4.63 0.58
C LEU A 99 -4.46 4.25 1.38
N LEU A 100 -3.53 5.17 1.63
CA LEU A 100 -2.30 4.88 2.38
C LEU A 100 -2.60 4.39 3.80
N GLY A 101 -3.56 5.01 4.48
CA GLY A 101 -3.89 4.65 5.86
C GLY A 101 -4.69 3.36 6.03
N GLY A 102 -5.30 2.81 4.97
CA GLY A 102 -6.15 1.62 5.05
C GLY A 102 -5.67 0.42 4.24
N LEU A 103 -4.79 0.62 3.25
CA LEU A 103 -4.42 -0.46 2.32
C LEU A 103 -3.57 -1.56 2.97
N GLY A 104 -2.73 -1.21 3.95
CA GLY A 104 -1.97 -2.21 4.73
C GLY A 104 -2.91 -3.16 5.49
N GLN A 105 -3.82 -2.61 6.29
CA GLN A 105 -4.82 -3.41 7.00
C GLN A 105 -5.70 -4.24 6.06
N LEU A 106 -6.20 -3.64 4.97
CA LEU A 106 -6.99 -4.37 3.98
C LEU A 106 -6.21 -5.56 3.39
N ALA A 107 -4.91 -5.38 3.12
CA ALA A 107 -4.06 -6.46 2.62
C ALA A 107 -3.87 -7.58 3.65
N LEU A 108 -3.77 -7.23 4.94
CA LEU A 108 -3.70 -8.22 6.03
C LEU A 108 -5.04 -8.97 6.19
N ASP A 109 -6.16 -8.26 6.17
CA ASP A 109 -7.51 -8.83 6.29
C ASP A 109 -7.82 -9.81 5.14
N LEU A 110 -7.32 -9.51 3.95
CA LEU A 110 -7.46 -10.34 2.76
C LEU A 110 -6.31 -11.34 2.57
N THR A 111 -5.41 -11.47 3.56
CA THR A 111 -4.24 -12.36 3.53
C THR A 111 -3.48 -12.32 2.19
N VAL A 112 -3.21 -11.12 1.69
CA VAL A 112 -2.63 -10.91 0.35
C VAL A 112 -1.26 -11.59 0.22
N GLN A 113 -0.96 -12.15 -0.97
CA GLN A 113 0.30 -12.85 -1.21
C GLN A 113 1.43 -11.89 -1.61
N GLU A 114 2.67 -12.36 -1.51
CA GLU A 114 3.89 -11.58 -1.71
C GLU A 114 3.89 -10.78 -3.02
N ARG A 115 3.43 -11.37 -4.13
CA ARG A 115 3.39 -10.65 -5.41
C ARG A 115 2.55 -9.38 -5.34
N GLN A 116 1.39 -9.45 -4.71
CA GLN A 116 0.49 -8.30 -4.58
C GLN A 116 0.92 -7.35 -3.45
N VAL A 117 1.58 -7.87 -2.40
CA VAL A 117 2.23 -7.03 -1.38
C VAL A 117 3.32 -6.18 -2.04
N TYR A 118 4.14 -6.77 -2.92
CA TYR A 118 5.12 -6.03 -3.71
C TYR A 118 4.45 -4.94 -4.57
N ASP A 119 3.36 -5.27 -5.27
CA ASP A 119 2.63 -4.30 -6.09
C ASP A 119 2.09 -3.12 -5.24
N ILE A 120 1.69 -3.36 -3.98
CA ILE A 120 1.26 -2.32 -3.03
C ILE A 120 2.45 -1.44 -2.61
N LEU A 121 3.55 -2.05 -2.19
CA LEU A 121 4.74 -1.32 -1.73
C LEU A 121 5.32 -0.48 -2.87
N GLU A 122 5.43 -1.05 -4.06
CA GLU A 122 5.89 -0.38 -5.29
C GLU A 122 4.99 0.79 -5.68
N ALA A 123 3.66 0.67 -5.49
CA ALA A 123 2.74 1.77 -5.72
C ALA A 123 2.88 2.90 -4.71
N ALA A 124 3.20 2.58 -3.45
CA ALA A 124 3.30 3.54 -2.36
C ALA A 124 4.70 4.17 -2.21
N LYS A 125 5.76 3.62 -2.84
CA LYS A 125 7.16 4.02 -2.59
C LYS A 125 7.44 5.51 -2.72
N HIS A 126 6.81 6.18 -3.68
CA HIS A 126 7.01 7.62 -3.92
C HIS A 126 6.54 8.49 -2.75
N TYR A 127 5.67 7.96 -1.88
CA TYR A 127 5.23 8.64 -0.66
C TYR A 127 6.25 8.59 0.47
N LEU A 128 7.32 7.79 0.34
CA LEU A 128 8.47 7.80 1.27
C LEU A 128 9.41 8.99 1.03
N SER A 129 9.22 9.78 -0.02
CA SER A 129 10.04 10.98 -0.24
C SER A 129 9.72 12.05 0.82
N ILE A 130 10.76 12.68 1.38
CA ILE A 130 10.63 13.84 2.28
C ILE A 130 9.96 15.05 1.60
N ARG A 131 9.86 15.05 0.26
CA ARG A 131 9.21 16.10 -0.53
C ARG A 131 7.69 15.95 -0.58
N GLN A 132 7.15 14.84 -0.08
CA GLN A 132 5.72 14.63 0.04
C GLN A 132 5.17 15.36 1.28
N PRO A 133 3.86 15.59 1.40
CA PRO A 133 3.28 16.13 2.62
C PRO A 133 3.54 15.18 3.80
N ALA A 134 4.00 15.70 4.94
CA ALA A 134 4.41 14.89 6.10
C ALA A 134 3.38 13.81 6.50
N LEU A 135 2.09 14.17 6.54
CA LEU A 135 1.03 13.21 6.86
C LEU A 135 0.92 12.05 5.85
N LEU A 136 1.21 12.26 4.57
CA LEU A 136 1.23 11.16 3.58
C LEU A 136 2.47 10.29 3.76
N GLN A 137 3.60 10.87 4.14
CA GLN A 137 4.81 10.12 4.51
C GLN A 137 4.52 9.21 5.70
N ASP A 138 3.92 9.75 6.77
CA ASP A 138 3.55 9.01 7.99
C ASP A 138 2.62 7.83 7.68
N LEU A 139 1.59 8.07 6.87
CA LEU A 139 0.66 7.00 6.47
C LEU A 139 1.33 5.95 5.59
N CYS A 140 2.26 6.35 4.71
CA CYS A 140 3.04 5.41 3.91
C CYS A 140 3.98 4.56 4.79
N ARG A 141 4.66 5.17 5.75
CA ARG A 141 5.49 4.44 6.73
C ARG A 141 4.64 3.45 7.53
N GLY A 142 3.46 3.88 8.00
CA GLY A 142 2.52 3.00 8.68
C GLY A 142 2.05 1.82 7.83
N LEU A 143 1.80 2.04 6.53
CA LEU A 143 1.48 0.97 5.57
C LEU A 143 2.63 -0.05 5.47
N TYR A 144 3.88 0.41 5.33
CA TYR A 144 5.05 -0.48 5.24
C TYR A 144 5.21 -1.29 6.53
N GLN A 145 5.08 -0.65 7.70
CA GLN A 145 5.15 -1.31 9.01
C GLN A 145 4.05 -2.37 9.18
N GLN A 146 2.81 -2.06 8.78
CA GLN A 146 1.71 -3.03 8.82
C GLN A 146 2.02 -4.26 7.96
N LEU A 147 2.50 -4.07 6.74
CA LEU A 147 2.84 -5.19 5.85
C LEU A 147 4.04 -5.99 6.36
N ALA A 148 5.00 -5.35 7.04
CA ALA A 148 6.17 -6.01 7.63
C ALA A 148 5.78 -7.03 8.71
N THR A 149 4.63 -6.88 9.37
CA THR A 149 4.15 -7.85 10.37
C THR A 149 3.95 -9.27 9.82
N ARG A 150 3.75 -9.41 8.50
CA ARG A 150 3.58 -10.70 7.81
C ARG A 150 4.63 -10.95 6.72
N HIS A 151 5.19 -9.89 6.13
CA HIS A 151 6.06 -9.94 4.96
C HIS A 151 7.36 -9.15 5.19
N LYS A 152 7.98 -9.31 6.37
CA LYS A 152 9.19 -8.57 6.81
C LYS A 152 10.29 -8.57 5.74
N ASP A 153 10.65 -9.75 5.22
CA ASP A 153 11.73 -9.90 4.23
C ASP A 153 11.44 -9.15 2.93
N LEU A 154 10.20 -9.20 2.45
CA LEU A 154 9.79 -8.51 1.22
C LEU A 154 9.78 -6.98 1.43
N VAL A 155 9.32 -6.52 2.58
CA VAL A 155 9.34 -5.09 2.94
C VAL A 155 10.78 -4.60 3.04
N TRP A 156 11.66 -5.34 3.72
CA TRP A 156 13.09 -5.04 3.82
C TRP A 156 13.74 -4.97 2.43
N LEU A 157 13.48 -5.95 1.56
CA LEU A 157 14.02 -5.99 0.21
C LEU A 157 13.56 -4.77 -0.61
N GLN A 158 12.28 -4.42 -0.51
CA GLN A 158 11.72 -3.29 -1.23
C GLN A 158 12.21 -1.94 -0.69
N LEU A 159 12.42 -1.80 0.62
CA LEU A 159 13.02 -0.59 1.18
C LEU A 159 14.46 -0.42 0.69
N THR A 160 15.23 -1.51 0.72
CA THR A 160 16.62 -1.54 0.24
C THR A 160 16.68 -1.20 -1.26
N SER A 161 15.67 -1.59 -2.06
CA SER A 161 15.59 -1.23 -3.48
C SER A 161 15.36 0.26 -3.72
N VAL A 162 14.64 0.94 -2.80
CA VAL A 162 14.38 2.39 -2.86
C VAL A 162 15.60 3.19 -2.43
N TRP A 163 16.18 2.83 -1.29
CA TRP A 163 17.41 3.41 -0.78
C TRP A 163 18.14 2.41 0.11
N SER A 164 19.45 2.33 -0.05
CA SER A 164 20.30 1.45 0.76
C SER A 164 21.41 2.25 1.41
N PRO A 165 21.78 1.95 2.68
CA PRO A 165 22.98 2.52 3.29
C PRO A 165 24.27 2.00 2.66
N VAL A 166 24.20 0.90 1.89
CA VAL A 166 25.36 0.23 1.30
C VAL A 166 25.13 -0.03 -0.19
N SER A 167 26.13 0.27 -1.02
CA SER A 167 26.08 0.05 -2.47
C SER A 167 26.48 -1.38 -2.91
N GLU A 168 27.16 -2.13 -2.04
CA GLU A 168 27.66 -3.48 -2.32
C GLU A 168 27.45 -4.41 -1.12
N LEU A 169 26.85 -5.58 -1.36
CA LEU A 169 26.77 -6.65 -0.37
C LEU A 169 28.11 -7.39 -0.32
N LYS A 170 28.75 -7.34 0.86
CA LYS A 170 30.00 -8.06 1.10
C LYS A 170 29.71 -9.56 1.19
N PRO A 171 30.44 -10.39 0.43
CA PRO A 171 30.27 -11.83 0.50
C PRO A 171 30.77 -12.38 1.84
N PRO A 172 30.21 -13.50 2.32
CA PRO A 172 30.65 -14.14 3.56
C PRO A 172 32.04 -14.80 3.43
N SER A 173 32.49 -15.08 2.22
CA SER A 173 33.82 -15.62 1.92
C SER A 173 34.37 -15.06 0.59
N THR A 174 35.67 -15.20 0.37
CA THR A 174 36.37 -14.74 -0.84
C THR A 174 36.01 -15.54 -2.10
N GLU A 175 35.23 -16.61 -1.98
CA GLU A 175 34.79 -17.46 -3.10
C GLU A 175 33.60 -16.85 -3.86
N PHE A 176 32.88 -15.91 -3.25
CA PHE A 176 31.75 -15.23 -3.87
C PHE A 176 32.13 -13.81 -4.30
N SER A 177 31.61 -13.39 -5.44
CA SER A 177 31.74 -12.00 -5.90
C SER A 177 30.84 -11.07 -5.08
N ALA A 178 31.34 -9.86 -4.80
CA ALA A 178 30.50 -8.81 -4.23
C ALA A 178 29.34 -8.49 -5.18
N MET A 179 28.14 -8.36 -4.62
CA MET A 179 26.94 -8.03 -5.39
C MET A 179 26.67 -6.53 -5.27
N ARG A 180 26.70 -5.82 -6.40
CA ARG A 180 26.28 -4.41 -6.47
C ARG A 180 24.77 -4.32 -6.40
N LEU A 181 24.28 -3.47 -5.51
CA LEU A 181 22.88 -3.12 -5.44
C LEU A 181 22.65 -1.94 -6.38
N ASP A 182 21.80 -2.12 -7.39
CA ASP A 182 21.39 -1.04 -8.30
C ASP A 182 20.35 -0.14 -7.59
N THR A 183 20.80 0.53 -6.53
CA THR A 183 19.94 1.25 -5.57
C THR A 183 20.55 2.60 -5.22
N CYS A 184 19.71 3.59 -4.92
CA CYS A 184 20.20 4.89 -4.52
C CYS A 184 20.86 4.79 -3.13
N CYS A 185 22.15 5.09 -3.05
CA CYS A 185 22.90 5.08 -1.79
C CYS A 185 23.32 6.47 -1.32
N SER A 186 22.80 7.53 -1.94
CA SER A 186 23.18 8.90 -1.61
C SER A 186 22.56 9.33 -0.28
N GLU A 187 23.35 9.96 0.59
CA GLU A 187 22.87 10.61 1.82
C GLU A 187 21.96 11.81 1.53
N THR A 188 22.02 12.36 0.32
CA THR A 188 21.13 13.44 -0.12
C THR A 188 19.83 12.92 -0.76
N SER A 189 19.61 11.60 -0.75
CA SER A 189 18.40 11.01 -1.32
C SER A 189 17.18 11.52 -0.58
N GLU A 190 16.15 11.88 -1.34
CA GLU A 190 14.86 12.30 -0.77
C GLU A 190 14.16 11.18 0.01
N PHE A 191 14.60 9.93 -0.17
CA PHE A 191 14.05 8.77 0.52
C PHE A 191 14.84 8.36 1.77
N MET A 192 16.09 8.81 1.93
CA MET A 192 17.02 8.34 2.95
C MET A 192 16.38 8.33 4.35
N LYS A 193 15.84 9.48 4.78
CA LYS A 193 15.31 9.65 6.14
C LYS A 193 14.21 8.62 6.44
N ASN A 194 13.18 8.57 5.62
CA ASN A 194 12.03 7.70 5.89
C ASN A 194 12.37 6.21 5.70
N VAL A 195 13.23 5.87 4.74
CA VAL A 195 13.66 4.49 4.51
C VAL A 195 14.55 3.98 5.65
N SER A 196 15.53 4.78 6.09
CA SER A 196 16.41 4.41 7.22
C SER A 196 15.64 4.21 8.53
N GLU A 197 14.70 5.11 8.85
CA GLU A 197 13.82 4.98 10.01
C GLU A 197 12.94 3.71 9.91
N LEU A 198 12.45 3.38 8.71
CA LEU A 198 11.68 2.15 8.50
C LEU A 198 12.53 0.88 8.63
N LEU A 199 13.73 0.86 8.07
CA LEU A 199 14.65 -0.28 8.16
C LEU A 199 14.99 -0.57 9.63
N GLN A 200 15.27 0.47 10.43
CA GLN A 200 15.46 0.31 11.88
C GLN A 200 14.20 -0.25 12.56
N ALA A 201 13.03 0.32 12.26
CA ALA A 201 11.78 -0.07 12.91
C ALA A 201 11.30 -1.49 12.55
N ILE A 202 11.71 -2.05 11.41
CA ILE A 202 11.37 -3.43 11.07
C ILE A 202 12.38 -4.44 11.61
N ASP A 203 13.61 -4.02 11.92
CA ASP A 203 14.64 -4.91 12.47
C ASP A 203 14.41 -5.23 13.95
N ASP A 204 13.86 -4.28 14.71
CA ASP A 204 13.37 -4.45 16.10
C ASP A 204 12.21 -5.47 16.22
#